data_AF-A0A7V4CNJ3-F1
#
_entry.id   AF-A0A7V4CNJ3-F1
#
_cell.length_a   1.000
_cell.length_b   1.000
_cell.length_c   1.000
_cell.angle_alpha   90.00
_cell.angle_beta   90.00
_cell.angle_gamma   90.00
#
_symmetry.space_group_name_H-M   'P 1'
#
loop_
_entity.id
_entity.type
_entity.pdbx_description
1 polymer ?
#
loop_
_entity_poly.entity_id
_entity_poly.type
_entity_poly.pdbx_seq_one_letter_code
_entity_poly.pdbx_strand_id
1 'polypeptide(L)'
;MENGLLQSVIQIINKVFTRLVVFFVLSMTLNLLPSNLHACTIVYHRNNDGTIIIGKNSDLDSPKGFLLFIPPNNEKYGMVLLEQLGADMPYEGINSSGLYIAITAVPFSWNIPNLFRPTRISLQILREILETSSDVQSAVALFKKRSIIFGTLFGNPMVHYFLADRFGNTAVVEFVNNQLHVIEGENVLTNHYLSADYIKPDNPTSISRYKRAKALLENLKDVELTPYDILSILQNVKQQSTVWSTSFVVRNVSNKAIIELYVKGPNEDVKSFNVTAELERNMHLYNLETFEELTNHSADIKENETRFLVKISNSYGYFSSPTLTTFSLLFNYAGFPRIGVECIVSNQRTENESQTKLYSGISLDYHFFEQFNLAIGIFFELTTPLINLPLSLLTFDIGIEPDNWIPYRPLLFLRGVLDLTKNIPELSFYLMFGSGLRF
;
A
#
# COMPACT_ATOMS: atom_id res chain seq x y z
N MET A 1 -7.78 49.17 -7.76
CA MET A 1 -8.71 48.02 -7.66
C MET A 1 -7.99 46.69 -7.42
N GLU A 2 -6.71 46.53 -7.75
CA GLU A 2 -5.96 45.26 -7.60
C GLU A 2 -5.66 44.83 -6.15
N ASN A 3 -5.41 45.78 -5.22
CA ASN A 3 -5.12 45.45 -3.82
C ASN A 3 -6.30 44.82 -3.06
N GLY A 4 -7.54 45.11 -3.47
CA GLY A 4 -8.73 44.56 -2.83
C GLY A 4 -8.95 43.08 -3.16
N LEU A 5 -8.64 42.67 -4.39
CA LEU A 5 -8.80 41.28 -4.82
C LEU A 5 -7.75 40.39 -4.15
N LEU A 6 -6.49 40.85 -4.06
CA LEU A 6 -5.40 40.12 -3.42
C LEU A 6 -5.63 39.91 -1.93
N GLN A 7 -6.09 40.94 -1.20
CA GLN A 7 -6.46 40.79 0.21
C GLN A 7 -7.64 39.84 0.42
N SER A 8 -8.62 39.87 -0.49
CA SER A 8 -9.77 38.97 -0.44
C SER A 8 -9.35 37.51 -0.66
N VAL A 9 -8.45 37.26 -1.60
CA VAL A 9 -7.89 35.94 -1.89
C VAL A 9 -7.05 35.43 -0.70
N ILE A 10 -6.20 36.26 -0.11
CA ILE A 10 -5.42 35.90 1.09
C ILE A 10 -6.33 35.57 2.29
N GLN A 11 -7.42 36.32 2.50
CA GLN A 11 -8.39 36.00 3.55
C GLN A 11 -9.11 34.67 3.31
N ILE A 12 -9.45 34.37 2.06
CA ILE A 12 -10.08 33.09 1.70
C ILE A 12 -9.08 31.94 1.92
N ILE A 13 -7.83 32.08 1.48
CA ILE A 13 -6.77 31.09 1.69
C ILE A 13 -6.54 30.86 3.19
N ASN A 14 -6.45 31.91 4.00
CA ASN A 14 -6.27 31.78 5.44
C ASN A 14 -7.48 31.12 6.11
N LYS A 15 -8.72 31.41 5.68
CA LYS A 15 -9.92 30.72 6.18
C LYS A 15 -9.94 29.24 5.81
N VAL A 16 -9.57 28.90 4.57
CA VAL A 16 -9.49 27.51 4.10
C VAL A 16 -8.38 26.76 4.83
N PHE A 17 -7.19 27.37 4.96
CA PHE A 17 -6.06 26.80 5.68
C PHE A 17 -6.38 26.60 7.17
N THR A 18 -6.99 27.57 7.84
CA THR A 18 -7.42 27.43 9.25
C THR A 18 -8.46 26.32 9.40
N ARG A 19 -9.43 26.21 8.48
CA ARG A 19 -10.42 25.11 8.49
C ARG A 19 -9.78 23.74 8.22
N LEU A 20 -8.78 23.67 7.33
CA LEU A 20 -8.02 22.45 7.06
C LEU A 20 -7.16 22.06 8.26
N VAL A 21 -6.48 23.00 8.90
CA VAL A 21 -5.70 22.75 10.12
C VAL A 21 -6.61 22.32 11.26
N VAL A 22 -7.75 22.99 11.48
CA VAL A 22 -8.73 22.57 12.49
C VAL A 22 -9.28 21.19 12.15
N PHE A 23 -9.63 20.88 10.90
CA PHE A 23 -10.05 19.53 10.49
C PHE A 23 -8.95 18.50 10.72
N PHE A 24 -7.69 18.82 10.42
CA PHE A 24 -6.54 17.95 10.63
C PHE A 24 -6.26 17.70 12.11
N VAL A 25 -6.34 18.74 12.94
CA VAL A 25 -6.22 18.63 14.40
C VAL A 25 -7.41 17.87 14.99
N LEU A 26 -8.64 18.14 14.56
CA LEU A 26 -9.84 17.43 15.01
C LEU A 26 -9.78 15.95 14.61
N SER A 27 -9.33 15.66 13.39
CA SER A 27 -9.07 14.31 12.88
C SER A 27 -7.97 13.61 13.69
N MET A 28 -6.85 14.26 13.97
CA MET A 28 -5.82 13.70 14.86
C MET A 28 -6.38 13.42 16.27
N THR A 29 -7.23 14.31 16.81
CA THR A 29 -7.82 14.12 18.15
C THR A 29 -8.91 13.05 18.20
N LEU A 30 -9.67 12.84 17.12
CA LEU A 30 -10.65 11.73 17.03
C LEU A 30 -9.96 10.36 16.89
N ASN A 31 -8.74 10.33 16.34
CA ASN A 31 -7.92 9.11 16.23
C ASN A 31 -7.13 8.77 17.50
N LEU A 32 -7.29 9.54 18.60
CA LEU A 32 -6.71 9.22 19.92
C LEU A 32 -7.57 8.22 20.73
N LEU A 33 -8.71 7.77 20.18
CA LEU A 33 -9.39 6.60 20.72
C LEU A 33 -8.54 5.37 20.38
N PRO A 34 -8.09 4.57 21.36
CA PRO A 34 -7.37 3.34 21.08
C PRO A 34 -8.30 2.43 20.25
N SER A 35 -7.98 2.25 18.97
CA SER A 35 -8.60 1.21 18.15
C SER A 35 -8.15 -0.12 18.75
N ASN A 36 -9.06 -0.73 19.49
CA ASN A 36 -8.84 -1.97 20.23
C ASN A 36 -8.78 -3.20 19.32
N LEU A 37 -8.39 -3.09 18.05
CA LEU A 37 -8.75 -4.14 17.10
C LEU A 37 -7.67 -4.39 16.09
N HIS A 38 -7.21 -5.65 16.06
CA HIS A 38 -6.73 -6.46 14.93
C HIS A 38 -6.02 -7.70 15.50
N ALA A 39 -6.72 -8.47 16.34
CA ALA A 39 -6.09 -9.46 17.21
C ALA A 39 -6.06 -10.90 16.65
N CYS A 40 -5.70 -11.06 15.38
CA CYS A 40 -5.80 -12.33 14.66
C CYS A 40 -4.97 -13.50 15.24
N THR A 41 -5.36 -14.74 14.91
CA THR A 41 -4.56 -15.96 15.14
C THR A 41 -4.47 -16.73 13.83
N ILE A 42 -3.28 -17.16 13.42
CA ILE A 42 -3.04 -18.04 12.26
C ILE A 42 -2.52 -19.37 12.77
N VAL A 43 -2.99 -20.47 12.16
CA VAL A 43 -2.66 -21.86 12.49
C VAL A 43 -2.36 -22.59 11.18
N TYR A 44 -1.24 -23.29 11.14
CA TYR A 44 -0.79 -24.09 10.00
C TYR A 44 -0.58 -25.54 10.44
N HIS A 45 -1.01 -26.48 9.60
CA HIS A 45 -0.72 -27.90 9.76
C HIS A 45 -0.44 -28.55 8.41
N ARG A 46 0.43 -29.56 8.42
CA ARG A 46 0.71 -30.41 7.27
C ARG A 46 0.45 -31.86 7.67
N ASN A 47 -0.52 -32.45 7.00
CA ASN A 47 -0.84 -33.87 7.12
C ASN A 47 0.29 -34.75 6.57
N ASN A 48 0.31 -36.03 6.95
CA ASN A 48 1.35 -36.97 6.51
C ASN A 48 1.27 -37.26 5.00
N ASP A 49 0.07 -37.16 4.43
CA ASP A 49 -0.16 -37.27 2.98
C ASP A 49 0.37 -36.04 2.19
N GLY A 50 0.82 -35.01 2.89
CA GLY A 50 1.31 -33.75 2.31
C GLY A 50 0.25 -32.69 2.10
N THR A 51 -1.03 -32.95 2.44
CA THR A 51 -2.09 -31.95 2.47
C THR A 51 -1.75 -30.87 3.48
N ILE A 52 -1.85 -29.62 3.07
CA ILE A 52 -1.65 -28.45 3.92
C ILE A 52 -2.99 -27.88 4.30
N ILE A 53 -3.15 -27.55 5.58
CA ILE A 53 -4.36 -26.90 6.10
C ILE A 53 -3.94 -25.69 6.92
N ILE A 54 -4.46 -24.52 6.53
CA ILE A 54 -4.07 -23.24 7.12
C ILE A 54 -5.34 -22.51 7.47
N GLY A 55 -5.45 -22.02 8.70
CA GLY A 55 -6.60 -21.24 9.10
C GLY A 55 -6.23 -19.98 9.84
N LYS A 56 -7.16 -19.03 9.82
CA LYS A 56 -7.00 -17.73 10.47
C LYS A 56 -8.29 -17.30 11.16
N ASN A 57 -8.19 -16.81 12.39
CA ASN A 57 -9.20 -15.94 12.99
C ASN A 57 -8.92 -14.51 12.58
N SER A 58 -9.91 -13.84 12.01
CA SER A 58 -9.85 -12.41 11.73
C SER A 58 -10.65 -11.65 12.79
N ASP A 59 -9.92 -10.90 13.61
CA ASP A 59 -10.47 -10.18 14.75
C ASP A 59 -10.58 -8.69 14.41
N LEU A 60 -11.77 -8.24 14.00
CA LEU A 60 -12.03 -6.99 13.29
C LEU A 60 -13.19 -6.20 13.90
N ASP A 61 -13.30 -4.91 13.57
CA ASP A 61 -14.36 -4.00 14.08
C ASP A 61 -15.73 -4.23 13.47
N SER A 62 -15.77 -4.93 12.34
CA SER A 62 -16.98 -5.13 11.57
C SER A 62 -16.93 -6.48 10.85
N PRO A 63 -18.08 -7.16 10.66
CA PRO A 63 -18.17 -8.33 9.79
C PRO A 63 -18.22 -7.96 8.30
N LYS A 64 -18.11 -6.68 7.95
CA LYS A 64 -18.03 -6.24 6.55
C LYS A 64 -16.73 -6.68 5.92
N GLY A 65 -16.82 -7.27 4.73
CA GLY A 65 -15.66 -7.62 3.91
C GLY A 65 -16.08 -8.34 2.64
N PHE A 66 -15.11 -8.53 1.76
CA PHE A 66 -15.29 -9.17 0.46
C PHE A 66 -14.32 -10.33 0.30
N LEU A 67 -14.81 -11.39 -0.33
CA LEU A 67 -14.01 -12.50 -0.83
C LEU A 67 -13.93 -12.34 -2.35
N LEU A 68 -12.79 -11.92 -2.86
CA LEU A 68 -12.57 -11.59 -4.27
C LEU A 68 -11.78 -12.70 -4.95
N PHE A 69 -12.31 -13.25 -6.04
CA PHE A 69 -11.64 -14.21 -6.91
C PHE A 69 -11.16 -13.50 -8.19
N ILE A 70 -9.86 -13.57 -8.44
CA ILE A 70 -9.21 -12.97 -9.61
C ILE A 70 -8.60 -14.10 -10.44
N PRO A 71 -9.10 -14.37 -11.66
CA PRO A 71 -8.56 -15.45 -12.50
C PRO A 71 -7.11 -15.16 -12.92
N PRO A 72 -6.32 -16.20 -13.24
CA PRO A 72 -4.98 -16.03 -13.78
C PRO A 72 -5.01 -15.34 -15.14
N ASN A 73 -3.91 -14.67 -15.48
CA ASN A 73 -3.65 -14.22 -16.85
C ASN A 73 -2.25 -14.68 -17.29
N ASN A 74 -1.78 -14.22 -18.45
CA ASN A 74 -0.50 -14.66 -19.01
C ASN A 74 0.72 -14.28 -18.15
N GLU A 75 0.59 -13.30 -17.25
CA GLU A 75 1.70 -12.71 -16.49
C GLU A 75 1.58 -12.94 -14.98
N LYS A 76 0.35 -13.05 -14.46
CA LYS A 76 0.04 -13.08 -13.03
C LYS A 76 -0.72 -14.34 -12.64
N TYR A 77 -0.41 -14.88 -11.47
CA TYR A 77 -1.18 -15.97 -10.88
C TYR A 77 -2.61 -15.52 -10.56
N GLY A 78 -3.57 -16.42 -10.78
CA GLY A 78 -4.93 -16.24 -10.24
C GLY A 78 -4.89 -16.33 -8.73
N MET A 79 -5.77 -15.64 -8.03
CA MET A 79 -5.74 -15.54 -6.57
C MET A 79 -7.11 -15.29 -5.97
N VAL A 80 -7.26 -15.67 -4.72
CA VAL A 80 -8.39 -15.28 -3.88
C VAL A 80 -7.89 -14.37 -2.76
N LEU A 81 -8.60 -13.27 -2.54
CA LEU A 81 -8.27 -12.24 -1.56
C LEU A 81 -9.43 -12.04 -0.59
N LEU A 82 -9.10 -11.87 0.69
CA LEU A 82 -10.04 -11.44 1.72
C LEU A 82 -9.73 -10.01 2.11
N GLU A 83 -10.67 -9.11 1.83
CA GLU A 83 -10.52 -7.67 2.00
C GLU A 83 -11.60 -7.09 2.92
N GLN A 84 -11.25 -6.05 3.69
CA GLN A 84 -12.21 -5.32 4.53
C GLN A 84 -12.16 -3.79 4.30
N LEU A 85 -10.97 -3.22 4.13
CA LEU A 85 -10.76 -1.76 4.07
C LEU A 85 -10.94 -1.14 2.67
N GLY A 86 -11.40 -1.92 1.70
CA GLY A 86 -11.56 -1.48 0.31
C GLY A 86 -10.65 -2.24 -0.65
N ALA A 87 -10.79 -1.94 -1.94
CA ALA A 87 -10.08 -2.62 -3.01
C ALA A 87 -8.55 -2.55 -2.83
N ASP A 88 -7.88 -3.67 -3.06
CA ASP A 88 -6.43 -3.81 -3.15
C ASP A 88 -5.69 -3.66 -1.81
N MET A 89 -6.40 -3.91 -0.70
CA MET A 89 -5.85 -3.94 0.65
C MET A 89 -6.17 -5.25 1.36
N PRO A 90 -5.74 -6.41 0.82
CA PRO A 90 -6.08 -7.70 1.38
C PRO A 90 -5.36 -7.99 2.69
N TYR A 91 -6.06 -8.69 3.59
CA TYR A 91 -5.53 -9.15 4.88
C TYR A 91 -5.06 -10.60 4.85
N GLU A 92 -5.50 -11.34 3.84
CA GLU A 92 -5.28 -12.76 3.65
C GLU A 92 -5.57 -13.11 2.19
N GLY A 93 -4.85 -14.09 1.66
CA GLY A 93 -5.15 -14.66 0.37
C GLY A 93 -4.27 -15.85 0.03
N ILE A 94 -4.62 -16.52 -1.06
CA ILE A 94 -3.84 -17.60 -1.66
C ILE A 94 -3.90 -17.48 -3.18
N ASN A 95 -2.81 -17.81 -3.85
CA ASN A 95 -2.78 -17.85 -5.31
C ASN A 95 -2.88 -19.28 -5.86
N SER A 96 -3.06 -19.37 -7.18
CA SER A 96 -3.20 -20.61 -7.95
C SER A 96 -1.95 -21.50 -7.95
N SER A 97 -0.79 -20.99 -7.53
CA SER A 97 0.39 -21.85 -7.27
C SER A 97 0.33 -22.53 -5.90
N GLY A 98 -0.59 -22.12 -5.02
CA GLY A 98 -0.72 -22.61 -3.65
C GLY A 98 0.16 -21.87 -2.64
N LEU A 99 0.58 -20.64 -2.95
CA LEU A 99 1.23 -19.75 -1.99
C LEU A 99 0.17 -18.97 -1.22
N TYR A 100 0.13 -19.18 0.10
CA TYR A 100 -0.72 -18.48 1.06
C TYR A 100 0.06 -17.37 1.75
N ILE A 101 -0.61 -16.23 1.97
CA ILE A 101 -0.10 -15.15 2.80
C ILE A 101 -1.23 -14.50 3.61
N ALA A 102 -0.95 -14.21 4.87
CA ALA A 102 -1.85 -13.45 5.73
C ALA A 102 -1.10 -12.56 6.72
N ILE A 103 -1.81 -11.58 7.25
CA ILE A 103 -1.25 -10.63 8.23
C ILE A 103 -1.90 -10.75 9.61
N THR A 104 -1.09 -10.36 10.61
CA THR A 104 -1.48 -10.16 12.00
C THR A 104 -0.89 -8.82 12.46
N ALA A 105 -1.65 -8.03 13.22
CA ALA A 105 -1.16 -6.75 13.74
C ALA A 105 -0.12 -6.97 14.85
N VAL A 106 0.91 -6.13 14.90
CA VAL A 106 1.99 -6.17 15.89
C VAL A 106 2.26 -4.77 16.43
N PRO A 107 2.89 -4.65 17.61
CA PRO A 107 3.24 -3.36 18.18
C PRO A 107 4.06 -2.48 17.25
N PHE A 108 4.00 -1.18 17.47
CA PHE A 108 4.83 -0.24 16.73
C PHE A 108 6.32 -0.60 16.88
N SER A 109 7.02 -0.67 15.74
CA SER A 109 8.47 -0.73 15.68
C SER A 109 8.96 0.26 14.63
N TRP A 110 10.12 0.86 14.86
CA TRP A 110 10.69 1.81 13.93
C TRP A 110 11.02 1.11 12.60
N ASN A 111 10.47 1.64 11.51
CA ASN A 111 10.75 1.18 10.15
C ASN A 111 10.89 2.38 9.22
N ILE A 112 12.11 2.64 8.76
CA ILE A 112 12.47 3.76 7.89
C ILE A 112 12.51 3.23 6.46
N PRO A 113 11.72 3.80 5.53
CA PRO A 113 11.71 3.34 4.15
C PRO A 113 13.09 3.42 3.51
N ASN A 114 13.47 2.38 2.78
CA ASN A 114 14.69 2.38 1.99
C ASN A 114 14.42 3.11 0.66
N LEU A 115 15.05 4.27 0.49
CA LEU A 115 14.88 5.14 -0.69
C LEU A 115 15.41 4.53 -2.00
N PHE A 116 16.15 3.42 -1.95
CA PHE A 116 16.71 2.74 -3.12
C PHE A 116 15.95 1.46 -3.51
N ARG A 117 14.84 1.15 -2.84
CA ARG A 117 14.00 -0.03 -3.16
C ARG A 117 12.55 0.39 -3.36
N PRO A 118 11.88 -0.02 -4.45
CA PRO A 118 10.48 0.29 -4.73
C PRO A 118 9.58 0.16 -3.50
N THR A 119 8.80 1.21 -3.26
CA THR A 119 8.03 1.34 -2.03
C THR A 119 6.64 0.74 -2.23
N ARG A 120 6.21 -0.08 -1.27
CA ARG A 120 4.84 -0.63 -1.20
C ARG A 120 4.22 -0.33 0.15
N ILE A 121 2.91 -0.17 0.17
CA ILE A 121 2.17 -0.19 1.43
C ILE A 121 2.14 -1.62 1.96
N SER A 122 2.13 -1.78 3.28
CA SER A 122 2.07 -3.05 3.97
C SER A 122 0.98 -4.03 3.50
N LEU A 123 -0.19 -3.57 3.07
CA LEU A 123 -1.24 -4.46 2.54
C LEU A 123 -1.07 -4.76 1.04
N GLN A 124 -0.45 -3.85 0.29
CA GLN A 124 -0.29 -3.99 -1.15
C GLN A 124 0.79 -5.00 -1.53
N ILE A 125 1.84 -5.11 -0.71
CA ILE A 125 2.86 -6.13 -0.92
C ILE A 125 2.26 -7.54 -0.88
N LEU A 126 1.18 -7.77 -0.13
CA LEU A 126 0.48 -9.05 -0.09
C LEU A 126 -0.06 -9.43 -1.47
N ARG A 127 -0.73 -8.49 -2.14
CA ARG A 127 -1.22 -8.69 -3.51
C ARG A 127 -0.08 -8.91 -4.49
N GLU A 128 0.96 -8.08 -4.46
CA GLU A 128 2.10 -8.22 -5.38
C GLU A 128 2.79 -9.58 -5.22
N ILE A 129 2.92 -10.08 -3.99
CA ILE A 129 3.42 -11.44 -3.71
C ILE A 129 2.52 -12.49 -4.35
N LEU A 130 1.20 -12.41 -4.13
CA LEU A 130 0.26 -13.38 -4.69
C LEU A 130 0.23 -13.34 -6.23
N GLU A 131 0.42 -12.16 -6.84
CA GLU A 131 0.47 -11.99 -8.29
C GLU A 131 1.72 -12.65 -8.93
N THR A 132 2.86 -12.62 -8.24
CA THR A 132 4.18 -12.85 -8.88
C THR A 132 5.01 -13.97 -8.28
N SER A 133 4.68 -14.47 -7.09
CA SER A 133 5.47 -15.47 -6.36
C SER A 133 4.78 -16.84 -6.34
N SER A 134 5.55 -17.91 -6.52
CA SER A 134 5.02 -19.27 -6.56
C SER A 134 5.06 -20.02 -5.21
N ASP A 135 5.92 -19.55 -4.31
CA ASP A 135 6.35 -20.27 -3.10
C ASP A 135 6.90 -19.31 -2.04
N VAL A 136 7.20 -19.83 -0.85
CA VAL A 136 7.68 -19.00 0.28
C VAL A 136 9.01 -18.31 -0.04
N GLN A 137 9.91 -18.99 -0.76
CA GLN A 137 11.23 -18.46 -1.08
C GLN A 137 11.15 -17.24 -2.02
N SER A 138 10.36 -17.33 -3.09
CA SER A 138 10.13 -16.25 -4.04
C SER A 138 9.42 -15.07 -3.38
N ALA A 139 8.46 -15.32 -2.47
CA ALA A 139 7.80 -14.29 -1.67
C ALA A 139 8.80 -13.55 -0.75
N VAL A 140 9.63 -14.27 -0.01
CA VAL A 140 10.67 -13.68 0.86
C VAL A 140 11.69 -12.88 0.04
N ALA A 141 12.05 -13.35 -1.15
CA ALA A 141 12.93 -12.62 -2.06
C ALA A 141 12.30 -11.30 -2.52
N LEU A 142 10.98 -11.26 -2.76
CA LEU A 142 10.25 -10.05 -3.11
C LEU A 142 10.23 -9.05 -1.94
N PHE A 143 9.96 -9.48 -0.71
CA PHE A 143 10.06 -8.60 0.46
C PHE A 143 11.43 -7.93 0.58
N LYS A 144 12.53 -8.66 0.30
CA LYS A 144 13.89 -8.11 0.33
C LYS A 144 14.14 -7.05 -0.77
N LYS A 145 13.41 -7.11 -1.88
CA LYS A 145 13.49 -6.17 -3.01
C LYS A 145 12.62 -4.92 -2.84
N ARG A 146 11.72 -4.90 -1.87
CA ARG A 146 10.77 -3.80 -1.63
C ARG A 146 11.12 -3.04 -0.36
N SER A 147 10.73 -1.78 -0.33
CA SER A 147 10.65 -0.99 0.90
C SER A 147 9.19 -0.95 1.34
N ILE A 148 8.90 -1.32 2.59
CA ILE A 148 7.52 -1.36 3.08
C ILE A 148 7.24 -0.11 3.90
N ILE A 149 6.13 0.57 3.60
CA ILE A 149 5.58 1.64 4.41
C ILE A 149 4.33 1.12 5.12
N PHE A 150 4.28 1.33 6.43
CA PHE A 150 3.11 1.07 7.25
C PHE A 150 2.31 2.36 7.40
N GLY A 151 0.99 2.27 7.32
CA GLY A 151 0.08 3.43 7.47
C GLY A 151 -0.07 3.94 8.90
N THR A 152 0.95 3.80 9.74
CA THR A 152 0.91 4.09 11.19
C THR A 152 0.59 5.55 11.50
N LEU A 153 1.02 6.49 10.64
CA LEU A 153 0.66 7.90 10.75
C LEU A 153 -0.84 8.17 10.53
N PHE A 154 -1.56 7.23 9.92
CA PHE A 154 -3.00 7.29 9.67
C PHE A 154 -3.79 6.32 10.59
N GLY A 155 -3.15 5.82 11.65
CA GLY A 155 -3.79 4.93 12.63
C GLY A 155 -3.81 3.45 12.28
N ASN A 156 -3.21 3.03 11.14
CA ASN A 156 -3.11 1.61 10.80
C ASN A 156 -1.99 0.93 11.60
N PRO A 157 -2.19 -0.28 12.12
CA PRO A 157 -1.15 -0.96 12.88
C PRO A 157 0.04 -1.36 11.99
N MET A 158 1.19 -1.59 12.63
CA MET A 158 2.24 -2.41 12.02
C MET A 158 1.72 -3.84 11.88
N VAL A 159 2.22 -4.55 10.87
CA VAL A 159 1.84 -5.96 10.63
C VAL A 159 3.08 -6.79 10.35
N HIS A 160 3.02 -8.07 10.70
CA HIS A 160 3.91 -9.10 10.18
C HIS A 160 3.12 -10.09 9.32
N TYR A 161 3.84 -10.88 8.53
CA TYR A 161 3.26 -11.71 7.49
C TYR A 161 3.55 -13.18 7.78
N PHE A 162 2.52 -14.03 7.73
CA PHE A 162 2.67 -15.47 7.69
C PHE A 162 2.61 -15.93 6.24
N LEU A 163 3.59 -16.71 5.82
CA LEU A 163 3.70 -17.32 4.50
C LEU A 163 3.65 -18.84 4.64
N ALA A 164 2.97 -19.50 3.72
CA ALA A 164 3.04 -20.93 3.56
C ALA A 164 2.85 -21.33 2.10
N ASP A 165 3.54 -22.37 1.63
CA ASP A 165 3.37 -22.86 0.27
C ASP A 165 2.92 -24.32 0.23
N ARG A 166 2.43 -24.75 -0.92
CA ARG A 166 2.02 -26.13 -1.23
C ARG A 166 3.09 -27.21 -1.04
N PHE A 167 4.36 -26.83 -0.86
CA PHE A 167 5.46 -27.76 -0.64
C PHE A 167 5.69 -28.02 0.87
N GLY A 168 5.01 -27.23 1.70
CA GLY A 168 5.04 -27.34 3.15
C GLY A 168 6.07 -26.46 3.81
N ASN A 169 6.61 -25.46 3.10
CA ASN A 169 7.46 -24.45 3.71
C ASN A 169 6.59 -23.39 4.37
N THR A 170 7.07 -22.84 5.49
CA THR A 170 6.45 -21.68 6.15
C THR A 170 7.51 -20.63 6.47
N ALA A 171 7.10 -19.37 6.48
CA ALA A 171 7.94 -18.28 6.97
C ALA A 171 7.10 -17.16 7.59
N VAL A 172 7.61 -16.58 8.67
CA VAL A 172 7.10 -15.33 9.25
C VAL A 172 8.06 -14.20 8.87
N VAL A 173 7.54 -13.15 8.25
CA VAL A 173 8.31 -11.96 7.87
C VAL A 173 7.95 -10.81 8.80
N GLU A 174 8.93 -10.32 9.55
CA GLU A 174 8.78 -9.24 10.53
C GLU A 174 9.68 -8.06 10.20
N PHE A 175 9.19 -6.85 10.43
CA PHE A 175 9.96 -5.61 10.30
C PHE A 175 10.16 -5.02 11.70
N VAL A 176 11.34 -5.22 12.28
CA VAL A 176 11.67 -4.76 13.63
C VAL A 176 12.94 -3.93 13.58
N ASN A 177 12.93 -2.75 14.19
CA ASN A 177 14.09 -1.85 14.29
C ASN A 177 14.81 -1.64 12.94
N ASN A 178 14.03 -1.37 11.90
CA ASN A 178 14.50 -1.14 10.54
C ASN A 178 15.18 -2.35 9.87
N GLN A 179 14.96 -3.56 10.39
CA GLN A 179 15.48 -4.81 9.86
C GLN A 179 14.34 -5.76 9.49
N LEU A 180 14.55 -6.49 8.39
CA LEU A 180 13.67 -7.57 7.96
C LEU A 180 14.17 -8.87 8.57
N HIS A 181 13.34 -9.49 9.40
CA HIS A 181 13.55 -10.81 9.97
C HIS A 181 12.68 -11.85 9.26
N VAL A 182 13.24 -13.03 9.01
CA VAL A 182 12.52 -14.18 8.44
C VAL A 182 12.67 -15.34 9.42
N ILE A 183 11.56 -15.83 9.95
CA ILE A 183 11.51 -16.99 10.85
C ILE A 183 10.86 -18.14 10.09
N GLU A 184 11.61 -19.20 9.81
CA GLU A 184 11.12 -20.37 9.07
C GLU A 184 10.57 -21.44 10.01
N GLY A 185 9.61 -22.24 9.54
CA GLY A 185 9.12 -23.43 10.26
C GLY A 185 8.09 -23.18 11.37
N GLU A 186 7.64 -21.94 11.53
CA GLU A 186 6.57 -21.61 12.46
C GLU A 186 5.21 -22.08 11.94
N ASN A 187 4.37 -22.57 12.85
CA ASN A 187 3.05 -23.14 12.56
C ASN A 187 1.90 -22.41 13.25
N VAL A 188 2.19 -21.42 14.08
CA VAL A 188 1.21 -20.54 14.71
C VAL A 188 1.73 -19.11 14.65
N LEU A 189 0.86 -18.14 14.40
CA LEU A 189 1.19 -16.73 14.50
C LEU A 189 0.06 -15.95 15.18
N THR A 190 0.40 -15.06 16.10
CA THR A 190 -0.54 -14.12 16.71
C THR A 190 0.11 -12.73 16.77
N ASN A 191 -0.49 -11.80 17.50
CA ASN A 191 -0.13 -10.37 17.50
C ASN A 191 1.10 -9.99 18.33
N HIS A 192 2.20 -10.72 18.19
CA HIS A 192 3.45 -10.40 18.86
C HIS A 192 4.62 -10.74 17.95
N TYR A 193 5.74 -10.04 18.11
CA TYR A 193 6.95 -10.36 17.36
C TYR A 193 7.54 -11.68 17.85
N LEU A 194 7.90 -12.55 16.91
CA LEU A 194 8.68 -13.76 17.18
C LEU A 194 10.19 -13.47 17.26
N SER A 195 10.65 -12.46 16.51
CA SER A 195 12.06 -12.03 16.49
C SER A 195 12.44 -11.07 17.61
N ALA A 196 11.45 -10.50 18.32
CA ALA A 196 11.65 -9.44 19.30
C ALA A 196 10.70 -9.58 20.50
N ASP A 197 10.90 -10.62 21.29
CA ASP A 197 10.12 -10.94 22.49
C ASP A 197 10.16 -9.85 23.59
N TYR A 198 11.18 -8.99 23.57
CA TYR A 198 11.30 -7.82 24.44
C TYR A 198 10.26 -6.72 24.13
N ILE A 199 9.66 -6.73 22.93
CA ILE A 199 8.56 -5.83 22.57
C ILE A 199 7.25 -6.48 23.02
N LYS A 200 6.63 -5.89 24.04
CA LYS A 200 5.36 -6.42 24.57
C LYS A 200 4.23 -6.22 23.56
N PRO A 201 3.34 -7.22 23.39
CA PRO A 201 2.20 -7.09 22.50
C PRO A 201 1.19 -6.06 23.02
N ASP A 202 0.59 -5.30 22.10
CA ASP A 202 -0.52 -4.39 22.42
C ASP A 202 -1.76 -5.17 22.84
N ASN A 203 -1.98 -6.34 22.23
CA ASN A 203 -3.03 -7.26 22.65
C ASN A 203 -2.53 -8.19 23.77
N PRO A 204 -3.07 -8.09 25.00
CA PRO A 204 -2.58 -8.87 26.14
C PRO A 204 -2.85 -10.39 26.03
N THR A 205 -3.78 -10.80 25.16
CA THR A 205 -4.11 -12.23 24.93
C THR A 205 -3.24 -12.89 23.86
N SER A 206 -2.42 -12.12 23.14
CA SER A 206 -1.61 -12.60 22.02
C SER A 206 -0.77 -13.84 22.38
N ILE A 207 -0.03 -13.78 23.50
CA ILE A 207 0.84 -14.86 23.96
C ILE A 207 0.04 -16.07 24.44
N SER A 208 -1.08 -15.86 25.14
CA SER A 208 -1.89 -16.97 25.66
C SER A 208 -2.60 -17.72 24.54
N ARG A 209 -3.12 -17.00 23.53
CA ARG A 209 -3.67 -17.60 22.30
C ARG A 209 -2.63 -18.39 21.53
N TYR A 210 -1.43 -17.83 21.33
CA TYR A 210 -0.33 -18.53 20.66
C TYR A 210 -0.01 -19.85 21.36
N LYS A 211 0.22 -19.82 22.68
CA LYS A 211 0.53 -21.02 23.47
C LYS A 211 -0.59 -22.06 23.42
N ARG A 212 -1.86 -21.60 23.50
CA ARG A 212 -3.01 -22.50 23.44
C ARG A 212 -3.16 -23.15 22.06
N ALA A 213 -3.07 -22.39 20.98
CA ALA A 213 -3.14 -22.93 19.63
C ALA A 213 -1.98 -23.92 19.36
N LYS A 214 -0.76 -23.59 19.80
CA LYS A 214 0.41 -24.46 19.67
C LYS A 214 0.23 -25.77 20.42
N ALA A 215 -0.23 -25.72 21.67
CA ALA A 215 -0.52 -26.92 22.46
C ALA A 215 -1.63 -27.80 21.83
N LEU A 216 -2.66 -27.19 21.25
CA LEU A 216 -3.71 -27.93 20.54
C LEU A 216 -3.17 -28.65 19.30
N LEU A 217 -2.33 -27.98 18.51
CA LEU A 217 -1.66 -28.62 17.36
C LEU A 217 -0.71 -29.74 17.78
N GLU A 218 0.09 -29.54 18.84
CA GLU A 218 1.03 -30.55 19.33
C GLU A 218 0.31 -31.83 19.78
N ASN A 219 -0.86 -31.71 20.40
CA ASN A 219 -1.70 -32.84 20.78
C ASN A 219 -2.29 -33.61 19.58
N LEU A 220 -2.30 -32.99 18.40
CA LEU A 220 -2.89 -33.52 17.18
C LEU A 220 -1.85 -33.85 16.11
N LYS A 221 -0.55 -33.82 16.43
CA LYS A 221 0.54 -33.95 15.45
C LYS A 221 0.51 -35.24 14.62
N ASP A 222 -0.06 -36.32 15.16
CA ASP A 222 -0.12 -37.64 14.52
C ASP A 222 -1.53 -37.94 13.96
N VAL A 223 -2.41 -36.94 13.94
CA VAL A 223 -3.79 -37.03 13.45
C VAL A 223 -3.89 -36.31 12.12
N GLU A 224 -4.46 -36.98 11.12
CA GLU A 224 -4.84 -36.36 9.85
C GLU A 224 -5.95 -35.33 10.12
N LEU A 225 -5.63 -34.05 9.94
CA LEU A 225 -6.58 -32.97 10.20
C LEU A 225 -7.46 -32.71 8.98
N THR A 226 -8.66 -32.23 9.26
CA THR A 226 -9.60 -31.68 8.28
C THR A 226 -9.67 -30.15 8.42
N PRO A 227 -10.21 -29.42 7.43
CA PRO A 227 -10.47 -27.99 7.58
C PRO A 227 -11.32 -27.64 8.81
N TYR A 228 -12.25 -28.52 9.21
CA TYR A 228 -13.08 -28.31 10.39
C TYR A 228 -12.32 -28.45 11.71
N ASP A 229 -11.28 -29.29 11.77
CA ASP A 229 -10.41 -29.41 12.95
C ASP A 229 -9.62 -28.12 13.16
N ILE A 230 -9.09 -27.52 12.09
CA ILE A 230 -8.43 -26.21 12.15
C ILE A 230 -9.42 -25.12 12.60
N LEU A 231 -10.65 -25.10 12.07
CA LEU A 231 -11.69 -24.19 12.54
C LEU A 231 -12.03 -24.40 14.02
N SER A 232 -11.98 -25.64 14.52
CA SER A 232 -12.18 -25.96 15.94
C SER A 232 -11.03 -25.48 16.83
N ILE A 233 -9.78 -25.61 16.37
CA ILE A 233 -8.60 -25.04 17.05
C ILE A 233 -8.75 -23.52 17.14
N LEU A 234 -9.12 -22.88 16.03
CA LEU A 234 -9.38 -21.44 15.97
C LEU A 234 -10.53 -21.01 16.88
N GLN A 235 -11.60 -21.81 16.99
CA GLN A 235 -12.70 -21.56 17.94
C GLN A 235 -12.20 -21.51 19.39
N ASN A 236 -11.21 -22.34 19.73
CA ASN A 236 -10.63 -22.38 21.08
C ASN A 236 -9.80 -21.13 21.42
N VAL A 237 -9.37 -20.36 20.42
CA VAL A 237 -8.60 -19.12 20.58
C VAL A 237 -9.34 -17.90 20.03
N LYS A 238 -10.67 -18.03 19.85
CA LYS A 238 -11.60 -16.97 19.42
C LYS A 238 -11.66 -15.85 20.46
N GLN A 239 -11.79 -14.61 19.99
CA GLN A 239 -12.08 -13.43 20.80
C GLN A 239 -13.48 -12.89 20.48
N GLN A 240 -13.99 -11.97 21.31
CA GLN A 240 -15.28 -11.31 21.04
C GLN A 240 -15.28 -10.55 19.71
N SER A 241 -14.10 -10.06 19.28
CA SER A 241 -13.91 -9.37 18.01
C SER A 241 -13.69 -10.29 16.82
N THR A 242 -13.64 -11.62 16.98
CA THR A 242 -13.51 -12.54 15.84
C THR A 242 -14.77 -12.52 15.00
N VAL A 243 -14.67 -11.97 13.79
CA VAL A 243 -15.80 -11.81 12.86
C VAL A 243 -15.95 -12.98 11.90
N TRP A 244 -14.84 -13.56 11.46
CA TRP A 244 -14.82 -14.76 10.64
C TRP A 244 -13.57 -15.58 10.90
N SER A 245 -13.67 -16.88 10.62
CA SER A 245 -12.54 -17.81 10.62
C SER A 245 -12.43 -18.48 9.25
N THR A 246 -11.23 -18.53 8.70
CA THR A 246 -10.94 -19.20 7.43
C THR A 246 -10.18 -20.50 7.65
N SER A 247 -10.32 -21.43 6.72
CA SER A 247 -9.51 -22.63 6.62
C SER A 247 -9.30 -22.97 5.15
N PHE A 248 -8.08 -22.81 4.67
CA PHE A 248 -7.64 -23.23 3.35
C PHE A 248 -7.09 -24.65 3.41
N VAL A 249 -7.46 -25.47 2.44
CA VAL A 249 -6.88 -26.79 2.19
C VAL A 249 -6.13 -26.72 0.87
N VAL A 250 -4.86 -27.13 0.87
CA VAL A 250 -4.00 -27.10 -0.30
C VAL A 250 -3.39 -28.47 -0.51
N ARG A 251 -3.66 -29.06 -1.69
CA ARG A 251 -3.08 -30.35 -2.09
C ARG A 251 -2.20 -30.15 -3.31
N ASN A 252 -1.02 -30.76 -3.31
CA ASN A 252 -0.13 -30.75 -4.46
C ASN A 252 -0.37 -32.02 -5.31
N VAL A 253 -1.06 -31.86 -6.43
CA VAL A 253 -1.38 -32.96 -7.35
C VAL A 253 -0.68 -32.71 -8.67
N SER A 254 0.29 -33.57 -9.03
CA SER A 254 1.06 -33.45 -10.29
C SER A 254 1.69 -32.06 -10.49
N ASN A 255 2.27 -31.50 -9.42
CA ASN A 255 2.87 -30.17 -9.42
C ASN A 255 1.88 -29.02 -9.71
N LYS A 256 0.57 -29.22 -9.44
CA LYS A 256 -0.49 -28.20 -9.44
C LYS A 256 -1.14 -28.14 -8.06
N ALA A 257 -1.52 -26.93 -7.63
CA ALA A 257 -2.25 -26.75 -6.38
C ALA A 257 -3.75 -26.98 -6.63
N ILE A 258 -4.35 -27.86 -5.84
CA ILE A 258 -5.80 -27.96 -5.68
C ILE A 258 -6.16 -27.29 -4.36
N ILE A 259 -7.04 -26.30 -4.41
CA ILE A 259 -7.29 -25.38 -3.30
C ILE A 259 -8.78 -25.36 -2.98
N GLU A 260 -9.08 -25.57 -1.71
CA GLU A 260 -10.43 -25.44 -1.13
C GLU A 260 -10.37 -24.38 -0.02
N LEU A 261 -11.43 -23.60 0.14
CA LEU A 261 -11.56 -22.58 1.17
C LEU A 261 -12.86 -22.82 1.95
N TYR A 262 -12.76 -22.82 3.27
CA TYR A 262 -13.88 -22.88 4.20
C TYR A 262 -13.91 -21.58 5.00
N VAL A 263 -15.03 -20.87 4.94
CA VAL A 263 -15.24 -19.61 5.67
C VAL A 263 -16.36 -19.81 6.67
N LYS A 264 -16.02 -19.65 7.95
CA LYS A 264 -16.97 -19.64 9.05
C LYS A 264 -17.36 -18.19 9.35
N GLY A 265 -18.62 -17.86 9.07
CA GLY A 265 -19.14 -16.50 9.21
C GLY A 265 -19.59 -16.16 10.65
N PRO A 266 -20.11 -14.94 10.87
CA PRO A 266 -20.60 -14.49 12.18
C PRO A 266 -21.75 -15.33 12.74
N ASN A 267 -22.56 -15.92 11.86
CA ASN A 267 -23.67 -16.80 12.22
C ASN A 267 -23.21 -18.23 12.54
N GLU A 268 -21.90 -18.46 12.63
CA GLU A 268 -21.25 -19.76 12.88
C GLU A 268 -21.42 -20.81 11.76
N ASP A 269 -22.17 -20.49 10.71
CA ASP A 269 -22.27 -21.29 9.48
C ASP A 269 -20.95 -21.31 8.71
N VAL A 270 -20.64 -22.46 8.10
CA VAL A 270 -19.44 -22.66 7.29
C VAL A 270 -19.83 -22.77 5.82
N LYS A 271 -19.33 -21.84 5.00
CA LYS A 271 -19.42 -21.89 3.54
C LYS A 271 -18.12 -22.41 2.95
N SER A 272 -18.20 -23.41 2.06
CA SER A 272 -17.05 -23.94 1.33
C SER A 272 -17.00 -23.45 -0.12
N PHE A 273 -15.81 -23.22 -0.63
CA PHE A 273 -15.52 -22.81 -2.01
C PHE A 273 -14.43 -23.72 -2.58
N ASN A 274 -14.64 -24.24 -3.79
CA ASN A 274 -13.58 -24.87 -4.56
C ASN A 274 -12.80 -23.77 -5.28
N VAL A 275 -11.77 -23.24 -4.63
CA VAL A 275 -11.01 -22.09 -5.15
C VAL A 275 -10.43 -22.39 -6.53
N THR A 276 -9.95 -23.61 -6.77
CA THR A 276 -9.44 -24.00 -8.09
C THR A 276 -10.51 -23.83 -9.18
N ALA A 277 -11.75 -24.25 -8.93
CA ALA A 277 -12.85 -24.08 -9.88
C ALA A 277 -13.33 -22.62 -9.96
N GLU A 278 -13.35 -21.88 -8.84
CA GLU A 278 -13.73 -20.46 -8.86
C GLU A 278 -12.77 -19.61 -9.71
N LEU A 279 -11.47 -19.93 -9.70
CA LEU A 279 -10.46 -19.23 -10.50
C LEU A 279 -10.55 -19.52 -12.01
N GLU A 280 -11.37 -20.48 -12.45
CA GLU A 280 -11.67 -20.71 -13.88
C GLU A 280 -12.77 -19.77 -14.40
N ARG A 281 -13.49 -19.10 -13.51
CA ARG A 281 -14.55 -18.13 -13.85
C ARG A 281 -13.95 -16.74 -14.13
N ASN A 282 -14.77 -15.84 -14.66
CA ASN A 282 -14.43 -14.41 -14.67
C ASN A 282 -14.27 -13.88 -13.24
N MET A 283 -13.57 -12.75 -13.08
CA MET A 283 -13.43 -12.07 -11.80
C MET A 283 -14.82 -11.84 -11.17
N HIS A 284 -14.96 -12.25 -9.91
CA HIS A 284 -16.21 -12.17 -9.17
C HIS A 284 -15.92 -12.10 -7.66
N LEU A 285 -16.90 -11.68 -6.86
CA LEU A 285 -16.73 -11.52 -5.43
C LEU A 285 -17.99 -11.86 -4.63
N TYR A 286 -17.76 -12.32 -3.40
CA TYR A 286 -18.80 -12.62 -2.42
C TYR A 286 -18.74 -11.63 -1.26
N ASN A 287 -19.90 -11.30 -0.71
CA ASN A 287 -19.98 -10.61 0.58
C ASN A 287 -19.63 -11.61 1.70
N LEU A 288 -18.67 -11.29 2.58
CA LEU A 288 -18.25 -12.19 3.67
C LEU A 288 -19.27 -12.34 4.80
N GLU A 289 -20.22 -11.41 4.93
CA GLU A 289 -21.27 -11.47 5.95
C GLU A 289 -22.43 -12.36 5.50
N THR A 290 -22.87 -12.23 4.24
CA THR A 290 -24.05 -12.93 3.71
C THR A 290 -23.72 -14.15 2.85
N PHE A 291 -22.46 -14.28 2.39
CA PHE A 291 -22.02 -15.24 1.38
C PHE A 291 -22.77 -15.17 0.05
N GLU A 292 -23.43 -14.06 -0.23
CA GLU A 292 -24.07 -13.81 -1.52
C GLU A 292 -23.05 -13.29 -2.53
N GLU A 293 -23.12 -13.82 -3.76
CA GLU A 293 -22.32 -13.34 -4.88
C GLU A 293 -22.84 -11.96 -5.31
N LEU A 294 -21.95 -10.97 -5.42
CA LEU A 294 -22.33 -9.62 -5.79
C LEU A 294 -22.28 -9.46 -7.31
N THR A 295 -23.44 -9.64 -7.96
CA THR A 295 -23.59 -9.63 -9.44
C THR A 295 -23.50 -8.25 -10.09
N ASN A 296 -23.68 -7.16 -9.32
CA ASN A 296 -23.64 -5.79 -9.82
C ASN A 296 -22.30 -5.08 -9.60
N HIS A 297 -21.30 -5.76 -9.05
CA HIS A 297 -19.91 -5.31 -9.15
C HIS A 297 -19.31 -5.80 -10.47
N SER A 298 -19.96 -5.44 -11.59
CA SER A 298 -19.26 -5.14 -12.85
C SER A 298 -18.45 -3.85 -12.69
N ALA A 299 -17.74 -3.71 -11.57
CA ALA A 299 -16.58 -2.87 -11.58
C ALA A 299 -15.57 -3.70 -12.38
N ASP A 300 -15.36 -3.31 -13.62
CA ASP A 300 -13.98 -3.09 -14.05
C ASP A 300 -13.21 -2.54 -12.82
N ILE A 301 -12.65 -3.41 -11.98
CA ILE A 301 -11.32 -3.19 -11.44
C ILE A 301 -10.41 -3.33 -12.67
N LYS A 302 -10.64 -2.48 -13.67
CA LYS A 302 -9.61 -2.10 -14.61
C LYS A 302 -8.53 -1.62 -13.67
N GLU A 303 -7.37 -2.27 -13.75
CA GLU A 303 -6.13 -1.65 -13.30
C GLU A 303 -6.28 -0.17 -13.65
N ASN A 304 -6.36 0.67 -12.62
CA ASN A 304 -6.73 2.06 -12.78
C ASN A 304 -5.53 2.68 -13.49
N GLU A 305 -5.48 2.55 -14.82
CA GLU A 305 -4.49 3.14 -15.69
C GLU A 305 -4.65 4.62 -15.46
N THR A 306 -3.88 5.12 -14.50
CA THR A 306 -3.94 6.48 -14.00
C THR A 306 -3.82 7.36 -15.23
N ARG A 307 -4.88 8.09 -15.59
CA ARG A 307 -4.89 8.81 -16.87
C ARG A 307 -4.07 10.09 -16.76
N PHE A 308 -4.04 10.66 -15.55
CA PHE A 308 -3.24 11.84 -15.28
C PHE A 308 -2.86 11.95 -13.78
N LEU A 309 -1.80 12.69 -13.52
CA LEU A 309 -1.24 12.96 -12.21
C LEU A 309 -1.15 14.47 -12.00
N VAL A 310 -1.72 14.96 -10.90
CA VAL A 310 -1.57 16.36 -10.49
C VAL A 310 -0.43 16.45 -9.49
N LYS A 311 0.66 17.15 -9.82
CA LYS A 311 1.77 17.40 -8.89
C LYS A 311 1.73 18.85 -8.39
N ILE A 312 1.93 19.04 -7.09
CA ILE A 312 2.19 20.33 -6.50
C ILE A 312 3.51 20.23 -5.74
N SER A 313 4.47 21.08 -6.07
CA SER A 313 5.78 21.08 -5.41
C SER A 313 6.21 22.50 -5.05
N ASN A 314 6.85 22.62 -3.90
CA ASN A 314 7.40 23.87 -3.40
C ASN A 314 8.88 23.68 -3.13
N SER A 315 9.68 24.65 -3.51
CA SER A 315 11.08 24.71 -3.14
C SER A 315 11.31 25.84 -2.16
N TYR A 316 12.20 25.59 -1.21
CA TYR A 316 12.89 26.64 -0.48
C TYR A 316 14.32 26.63 -1.01
N GLY A 317 14.74 27.69 -1.69
CA GLY A 317 16.10 27.79 -2.20
C GLY A 317 17.10 27.56 -1.06
N TYR A 318 18.09 26.70 -1.27
CA TYR A 318 19.07 26.32 -0.24
C TYR A 318 19.87 27.53 0.29
N PHE A 319 19.86 28.65 -0.44
CA PHE A 319 20.65 29.86 -0.16
C PHE A 319 19.85 31.18 -0.23
N SER A 320 18.55 31.20 0.07
CA SER A 320 17.61 32.35 -0.09
C SER A 320 17.17 32.64 -1.53
N SER A 321 16.07 33.40 -1.68
CA SER A 321 15.37 33.87 -2.91
C SER A 321 16.03 33.59 -4.27
N PRO A 322 15.30 33.04 -5.27
CA PRO A 322 13.83 32.90 -5.32
C PRO A 322 13.30 31.65 -4.61
N THR A 323 12.03 31.66 -4.21
CA THR A 323 11.27 30.42 -3.98
C THR A 323 10.45 30.10 -5.23
N LEU A 324 10.40 28.81 -5.57
CA LEU A 324 9.56 28.31 -6.66
C LEU A 324 8.42 27.45 -6.10
N THR A 325 7.22 27.71 -6.60
CA THR A 325 6.06 26.80 -6.48
C THR A 325 5.69 26.33 -7.87
N THR A 326 5.59 25.02 -8.08
CA THR A 326 5.21 24.42 -9.35
C THR A 326 3.91 23.65 -9.19
N PHE A 327 2.99 23.87 -10.14
CA PHE A 327 1.78 23.11 -10.35
C PHE A 327 1.90 22.38 -11.69
N SER A 328 1.83 21.06 -11.68
CA SER A 328 1.94 20.23 -12.90
C SER A 328 0.70 19.35 -13.05
N LEU A 329 0.17 19.30 -14.27
CA LEU A 329 -0.78 18.28 -14.70
C LEU A 329 -0.06 17.38 -15.71
N LEU A 330 0.25 16.15 -15.30
CA LEU A 330 0.96 15.18 -16.13
C LEU A 330 -0.02 14.17 -16.71
N PHE A 331 0.03 13.94 -18.01
CA PHE A 331 -0.73 12.92 -18.70
C PHE A 331 0.14 11.67 -18.84
N ASN A 332 -0.38 10.53 -18.37
CA ASN A 332 0.36 9.27 -18.44
C ASN A 332 0.05 8.55 -19.75
N TYR A 333 1.10 8.06 -20.41
CA TYR A 333 0.99 7.21 -21.59
C TYR A 333 1.87 5.99 -21.39
N ALA A 334 1.30 4.79 -21.54
CA ALA A 334 2.05 3.54 -21.37
C ALA A 334 3.24 3.48 -22.34
N GLY A 335 4.43 3.18 -21.80
CA GLY A 335 5.66 3.01 -22.59
C GLY A 335 6.33 4.31 -23.08
N PHE A 336 5.83 5.49 -22.71
CA PHE A 336 6.40 6.79 -23.09
C PHE A 336 6.64 7.69 -21.87
N PRO A 337 7.55 8.68 -21.97
CA PRO A 337 7.60 9.77 -21.00
C PRO A 337 6.23 10.45 -20.87
N ARG A 338 5.83 10.76 -19.64
CA ARG A 338 4.65 11.54 -19.32
C ARG A 338 4.80 12.94 -19.90
N ILE A 339 3.72 13.47 -20.47
CA ILE A 339 3.69 14.85 -20.97
C ILE A 339 2.99 15.70 -19.94
N GLY A 340 3.66 16.75 -19.47
CA GLY A 340 3.15 17.67 -18.47
C GLY A 340 2.76 19.02 -19.03
N VAL A 341 1.65 19.57 -18.56
CA VAL A 341 1.38 21.01 -18.60
C VAL A 341 1.69 21.58 -17.24
N GLU A 342 2.64 22.52 -17.18
CA GLU A 342 3.18 23.04 -15.94
C GLU A 342 3.06 24.55 -15.82
N CYS A 343 2.86 25.01 -14.58
CA CYS A 343 2.85 26.41 -14.20
C CYS A 343 3.84 26.61 -13.04
N ILE A 344 4.79 27.53 -13.23
CA ILE A 344 5.81 27.89 -12.22
C ILE A 344 5.52 29.29 -11.72
N VAL A 345 5.34 29.42 -10.41
CA VAL A 345 5.29 30.69 -9.69
C VAL A 345 6.66 30.90 -9.05
N SER A 346 7.39 31.91 -9.51
CA SER A 346 8.67 32.31 -8.94
C SER A 346 8.48 33.56 -8.09
N ASN A 347 8.81 33.47 -6.81
CA ASN A 347 8.79 34.61 -5.89
C ASN A 347 10.22 35.01 -5.55
N GLN A 348 10.64 36.18 -6.03
CA GLN A 348 11.90 36.81 -5.68
C GLN A 348 11.68 37.85 -4.60
N ARG A 349 12.49 37.81 -3.54
CA ARG A 349 12.47 38.79 -2.46
C ARG A 349 13.89 39.26 -2.19
N THR A 350 14.13 40.54 -2.42
CA THR A 350 15.34 41.25 -1.98
C THR A 350 15.01 42.07 -0.73
N GLU A 351 16.01 42.74 -0.13
CA GLU A 351 15.79 43.60 1.05
C GLU A 351 14.76 44.71 0.79
N ASN A 352 14.61 45.19 -0.46
CA ASN A 352 13.79 46.35 -0.81
C ASN A 352 12.61 46.06 -1.74
N GLU A 353 12.59 44.94 -2.46
CA GLU A 353 11.53 44.64 -3.46
C GLU A 353 11.12 43.16 -3.46
N SER A 354 9.84 42.91 -3.71
CA SER A 354 9.27 41.58 -3.96
C SER A 354 8.68 41.51 -5.37
N GLN A 355 9.15 40.58 -6.18
CA GLN A 355 8.64 40.33 -7.52
C GLN A 355 8.12 38.90 -7.63
N THR A 356 6.89 38.74 -8.12
CA THR A 356 6.31 37.44 -8.48
C THR A 356 6.26 37.34 -10.00
N LYS A 357 6.87 36.29 -10.55
CA LYS A 357 6.81 35.95 -11.97
C LYS A 357 6.04 34.65 -12.16
N LEU A 358 5.28 34.58 -13.25
CA LEU A 358 4.49 33.41 -13.63
C LEU A 358 5.01 32.88 -14.96
N TYR A 359 5.25 31.56 -15.01
CA TYR A 359 5.65 30.88 -16.23
C TYR A 359 4.71 29.72 -16.51
N SER A 360 4.38 29.50 -17.78
CA SER A 360 3.68 28.29 -18.22
C SER A 360 4.50 27.55 -19.28
N GLY A 361 4.35 26.24 -19.32
CA GLY A 361 5.21 25.42 -20.14
C GLY A 361 4.74 23.98 -20.28
N ILE A 362 5.55 23.23 -21.02
CA ILE A 362 5.37 21.79 -21.22
C ILE A 362 6.60 21.09 -20.65
N SER A 363 6.38 19.98 -19.95
CA SER A 363 7.44 19.09 -19.47
C SER A 363 7.32 17.69 -20.06
N LEU A 364 8.45 17.02 -20.21
CA LEU A 364 8.57 15.60 -20.51
C LEU A 364 9.18 14.93 -19.30
N ASP A 365 8.46 13.98 -18.74
CA ASP A 365 8.75 13.38 -17.46
C ASP A 365 8.87 11.86 -17.62
N TYR A 366 10.07 11.34 -17.38
CA TYR A 366 10.42 9.93 -17.53
C TYR A 366 10.60 9.28 -16.17
N HIS A 367 9.72 8.33 -15.88
CA HIS A 367 9.74 7.55 -14.66
C HIS A 367 10.50 6.23 -14.87
N PHE A 368 11.41 5.89 -13.95
CA PHE A 368 12.25 4.70 -14.07
C PHE A 368 12.53 4.03 -12.73
N PHE A 369 12.79 2.71 -12.77
CA PHE A 369 12.98 1.84 -11.59
C PHE A 369 11.89 1.99 -10.51
N GLU A 370 10.65 2.30 -10.90
CA GLU A 370 9.48 2.44 -10.01
C GLU A 370 9.63 3.50 -8.90
N GLN A 371 10.66 4.35 -8.94
CA GLN A 371 10.95 5.31 -7.86
C GLN A 371 11.59 6.61 -8.31
N PHE A 372 12.31 6.60 -9.43
CA PHE A 372 13.06 7.76 -9.86
C PHE A 372 12.34 8.46 -10.99
N ASN A 373 12.54 9.76 -11.04
CA ASN A 373 11.95 10.61 -12.05
C ASN A 373 13.01 11.52 -12.64
N LEU A 374 12.97 11.66 -13.96
CA LEU A 374 13.74 12.65 -14.69
C LEU A 374 12.76 13.50 -15.51
N ALA A 375 12.81 14.82 -15.39
CA ALA A 375 11.96 15.68 -16.22
C ALA A 375 12.76 16.79 -16.90
N ILE A 376 12.33 17.16 -18.11
CA ILE A 376 12.85 18.33 -18.84
C ILE A 376 11.66 19.18 -19.24
N GLY A 377 11.74 20.49 -19.02
CA GLY A 377 10.63 21.39 -19.35
C GLY A 377 11.08 22.68 -20.03
N ILE A 378 10.20 23.21 -20.87
CA ILE A 378 10.34 24.50 -21.54
C ILE A 378 9.22 25.43 -21.11
N PHE A 379 9.56 26.66 -20.73
CA PHE A 379 8.61 27.59 -20.13
C PHE A 379 8.73 29.01 -20.67
N PHE A 380 7.60 29.71 -20.66
CA PHE A 380 7.43 31.06 -21.18
C PHE A 380 6.86 31.97 -20.08
N GLU A 381 7.43 33.16 -19.91
CA GLU A 381 6.97 34.15 -18.94
C GLU A 381 5.62 34.76 -19.39
N LEU A 382 4.62 34.71 -18.52
CA LEU A 382 3.26 35.19 -18.80
C LEU A 382 3.15 36.70 -18.53
N THR A 383 3.68 37.53 -19.43
CA THR A 383 3.65 38.99 -19.30
C THR A 383 2.84 39.74 -20.38
N THR A 384 2.45 39.09 -21.49
CA THR A 384 1.79 39.71 -22.67
C THR A 384 0.90 38.71 -23.47
N PRO A 385 0.03 39.15 -24.41
CA PRO A 385 -0.85 38.24 -25.17
C PRO A 385 -0.04 37.21 -25.97
N LEU A 386 -0.59 36.00 -26.12
CA LEU A 386 -0.01 34.72 -26.62
C LEU A 386 0.78 34.70 -27.95
N ILE A 387 1.10 35.84 -28.56
CA ILE A 387 1.78 35.93 -29.87
C ILE A 387 3.27 36.27 -29.63
N ASN A 388 4.17 35.36 -30.04
CA ASN A 388 5.65 35.48 -29.95
C ASN A 388 6.24 35.56 -28.53
N LEU A 389 5.92 34.59 -27.67
CA LEU A 389 6.59 34.44 -26.37
C LEU A 389 8.00 33.85 -26.56
N PRO A 390 9.09 34.56 -26.20
CA PRO A 390 10.42 33.99 -26.22
C PRO A 390 10.57 32.93 -25.12
N LEU A 391 11.29 31.85 -25.41
CA LEU A 391 11.62 30.83 -24.40
C LEU A 391 12.31 31.50 -23.22
N SER A 392 11.71 31.36 -22.03
CA SER A 392 12.18 32.06 -20.82
C SER A 392 13.01 31.14 -19.94
N LEU A 393 12.54 29.91 -19.69
CA LEU A 393 13.24 28.94 -18.84
C LEU A 393 13.36 27.58 -19.53
N LEU A 394 14.50 26.93 -19.30
CA LEU A 394 14.70 25.50 -19.49
C LEU A 394 14.89 24.85 -18.12
N THR A 395 14.15 23.79 -17.81
CA THR A 395 14.30 23.05 -16.56
C THR A 395 14.82 21.64 -16.78
N PHE A 396 15.59 21.14 -15.83
CA PHE A 396 16.01 19.75 -15.71
C PHE A 396 15.78 19.29 -14.27
N ASP A 397 14.98 18.26 -14.10
CA ASP A 397 14.62 17.73 -12.79
C ASP A 397 15.12 16.30 -12.65
N ILE A 398 15.68 15.99 -11.49
CA ILE A 398 15.95 14.62 -11.08
C ILE A 398 15.49 14.40 -9.64
N GLY A 399 14.85 13.28 -9.37
CA GLY A 399 14.55 12.94 -7.99
C GLY A 399 13.70 11.71 -7.79
N ILE A 400 13.08 11.64 -6.63
CA ILE A 400 12.35 10.50 -6.11
C ILE A 400 10.86 10.80 -6.19
N GLU A 401 10.18 9.96 -6.97
CA GLU A 401 8.73 9.82 -7.04
C GLU A 401 8.42 8.34 -6.85
N PRO A 402 8.17 7.86 -5.63
CA PRO A 402 7.90 6.45 -5.41
C PRO A 402 6.60 6.06 -6.10
N ASP A 403 6.63 4.96 -6.85
CA ASP A 403 5.45 4.33 -7.41
C ASP A 403 4.68 3.63 -6.28
N ASN A 404 3.95 4.41 -5.50
CA ASN A 404 3.03 3.91 -4.49
C ASN A 404 1.59 3.96 -5.04
N TRP A 405 0.77 2.99 -4.66
CA TRP A 405 -0.65 2.96 -5.01
C TRP A 405 -1.49 3.82 -4.05
N ILE A 406 -0.86 4.77 -3.35
CA ILE A 406 -1.58 5.79 -2.58
C ILE A 406 -1.94 6.90 -3.56
N PRO A 407 -3.14 7.50 -3.47
CA PRO A 407 -3.43 8.71 -4.21
C PRO A 407 -2.35 9.78 -4.02
N TYR A 408 -1.80 9.89 -2.81
CA TYR A 408 -0.76 10.84 -2.40
C TYR A 408 0.67 10.28 -2.54
N ARG A 409 1.45 10.88 -3.42
CA ARG A 409 2.88 10.59 -3.64
C ARG A 409 3.76 11.64 -3.00
N PRO A 410 4.58 11.34 -1.99
CA PRO A 410 5.61 12.27 -1.57
C PRO A 410 6.65 12.41 -2.69
N LEU A 411 7.07 13.64 -2.95
CA LEU A 411 7.99 13.97 -4.04
C LEU A 411 9.19 14.74 -3.49
N LEU A 412 10.38 14.34 -3.92
CA LEU A 412 11.63 15.05 -3.65
C LEU A 412 12.43 15.17 -4.94
N PHE A 413 12.61 16.39 -5.45
CA PHE A 413 13.37 16.62 -6.69
C PHE A 413 14.43 17.70 -6.51
N LEU A 414 15.53 17.56 -7.24
CA LEU A 414 16.44 18.65 -7.54
C LEU A 414 16.07 19.20 -8.91
N ARG A 415 15.57 20.44 -8.97
CA ARG A 415 15.26 21.16 -10.20
C ARG A 415 16.38 22.14 -10.54
N GLY A 416 17.04 21.93 -11.67
CA GLY A 416 17.90 22.92 -12.31
C GLY A 416 17.07 23.82 -13.22
N VAL A 417 17.25 25.14 -13.13
CA VAL A 417 16.56 26.14 -13.96
C VAL A 417 17.61 26.98 -14.66
N LEU A 418 17.61 26.96 -15.99
CA LEU A 418 18.39 27.85 -16.83
C LEU A 418 17.50 29.02 -17.27
N ASP A 419 17.78 30.21 -16.74
CA ASP A 419 17.06 31.44 -17.07
C ASP A 419 17.67 32.10 -18.31
N LEU A 420 16.90 32.13 -19.40
CA LEU A 420 17.29 32.67 -20.70
C LEU A 420 16.81 34.11 -20.89
N THR A 421 16.09 34.68 -19.93
CA THR A 421 15.65 36.09 -19.99
C THR A 421 16.78 37.08 -19.72
N LYS A 422 17.90 36.59 -19.18
CA LYS A 422 19.11 37.38 -18.87
C LYS A 422 20.09 37.38 -20.04
N ASN A 423 20.83 38.48 -20.18
CA ASN A 423 21.88 38.62 -21.22
C ASN A 423 22.96 37.52 -21.14
N ILE A 424 23.24 37.02 -19.94
CA ILE A 424 24.06 35.84 -19.69
C ILE A 424 23.14 34.83 -19.01
N PRO A 425 22.90 33.64 -19.61
CA PRO A 425 22.07 32.61 -19.00
C PRO A 425 22.54 32.24 -17.60
N GLU A 426 21.62 32.18 -16.65
CA GLU A 426 21.92 31.82 -15.26
C GLU A 426 21.33 30.46 -14.91
N LEU A 427 22.16 29.58 -14.32
CA LEU A 427 21.74 28.27 -13.86
C LEU A 427 21.59 28.25 -12.34
N SER A 428 20.39 27.92 -11.88
CA SER A 428 20.04 27.83 -10.45
C SER A 428 19.48 26.46 -10.10
N PHE A 429 19.74 25.98 -8.88
CA PHE A 429 19.26 24.68 -8.39
C PHE A 429 18.31 24.85 -7.21
N TYR A 430 17.22 24.09 -7.23
CA TYR A 430 16.15 24.14 -6.23
C TYR A 430 15.86 22.73 -5.71
N LEU A 431 15.93 22.57 -4.39
CA LEU A 431 15.42 21.37 -3.75
C LEU A 431 13.91 21.52 -3.57
N MET A 432 13.15 20.70 -4.29
CA MET A 432 11.70 20.72 -4.34
C MET A 432 11.12 19.61 -3.47
N PHE A 433 10.19 19.98 -2.60
CA PHE A 433 9.37 19.06 -1.81
C PHE A 433 7.93 19.20 -2.26
N GLY A 434 7.26 18.09 -2.52
CA GLY A 434 5.91 18.15 -3.06
C GLY A 434 5.10 16.90 -2.83
N SER A 435 3.92 16.93 -3.44
CA SER A 435 3.02 15.80 -3.48
C SER A 435 2.30 15.66 -4.81
N GLY A 436 2.09 14.42 -5.23
CA GLY A 436 1.27 14.07 -6.39
C GLY A 436 -0.06 13.45 -5.99
N LEU A 437 -1.14 13.77 -6.71
CA LEU A 437 -2.45 13.12 -6.64
C LEU A 437 -2.75 12.39 -7.96
N ARG A 438 -2.89 11.07 -7.90
CA ARG A 438 -3.29 10.23 -9.06
C ARG A 438 -4.81 10.22 -9.25
N PHE A 439 -5.24 10.29 -10.51
CA PHE A 439 -6.65 10.22 -10.92
C PHE A 439 -6.90 9.23 -12.04
#